data_AF-A0A8T6D2W6-F1
#
_entry.id   AF-A0A8T6D2W6-F1
#
_cell.length_a   1.000
_cell.length_b   1.000
_cell.length_c   1.000
_cell.angle_alpha   90.00
_cell.angle_beta   90.00
_cell.angle_gamma   90.00
#
_symmetry.space_group_name_H-M   'P 1'
#
loop_
_entity.id
_entity.type
_entity.pdbx_description
1 polymer ?
#
loop_
_entity_poly.entity_id
_entity_poly.type
_entity_poly.pdbx_seq_one_letter_code
_entity_poly.pdbx_strand_id
1 'polypeptide(L)' 'MDAHFERARAEGAEIYEELGDQFYGERTYRAHDLEGHRWWFHQHLHDVSVAEMQAAIDAMGAE' A
#
# COMPACT_ATOMS: atom_id res chain seq x y z
N MET A 1 2.52 -10.12 3.79
CA MET A 1 1.87 -9.41 2.67
C MET A 1 2.34 -9.92 1.29
N ASP A 2 3.63 -10.10 1.07
CA ASP A 2 4.25 -10.40 -0.24
C ASP A 2 3.66 -11.64 -0.94
N ALA A 3 3.49 -12.75 -0.22
CA ALA A 3 2.88 -13.96 -0.78
C ALA A 3 1.41 -13.77 -1.20
N HIS A 4 0.68 -12.88 -0.53
CA HIS A 4 -0.70 -12.57 -0.88
C HIS A 4 -0.78 -11.74 -2.16
N PHE A 5 0.10 -10.74 -2.28
CA PHE A 5 0.29 -9.93 -3.48
C PHE A 5 0.65 -10.78 -4.69
N GLU A 6 1.67 -11.62 -4.58
CA GLU A 6 2.10 -12.51 -5.68
C GLU A 6 0.99 -13.47 -6.10
N ARG A 7 0.22 -14.00 -5.14
CA ARG A 7 -0.93 -14.84 -5.45
C ARG A 7 -2.02 -14.07 -6.17
N ALA A 8 -2.39 -12.88 -5.70
CA ALA A 8 -3.41 -12.05 -6.35
C ALA A 8 -3.02 -11.75 -7.81
N ARG A 9 -1.77 -11.36 -8.03
CA ARG A 9 -1.21 -11.14 -9.37
C ARG A 9 -1.24 -12.40 -10.25
N ALA A 10 -0.83 -13.54 -9.70
CA ALA A 10 -0.81 -14.81 -10.43
C ALA A 10 -2.21 -15.33 -10.81
N GLU A 11 -3.21 -15.06 -9.98
CA GLU A 11 -4.61 -15.47 -10.21
C GLU A 11 -5.40 -14.46 -11.07
N GLY A 12 -4.73 -13.45 -11.63
CA GLY A 12 -5.30 -12.52 -12.61
C GLY A 12 -5.99 -11.28 -12.02
N ALA A 13 -5.79 -10.97 -10.74
CA ALA A 13 -6.19 -9.66 -10.21
C ALA A 13 -5.38 -8.55 -10.91
N GLU A 14 -6.06 -7.46 -11.29
CA GLU A 14 -5.40 -6.28 -11.85
C GLU A 14 -4.78 -5.48 -10.71
N ILE A 15 -3.44 -5.46 -10.63
CA ILE A 15 -2.74 -4.61 -9.68
C ILE A 15 -2.62 -3.21 -10.26
N TYR A 16 -3.33 -2.24 -9.69
CA TYR A 16 -3.28 -0.83 -10.11
C TYR A 16 -2.44 0.04 -9.18
N GLU A 17 -2.07 -0.47 -8.00
CA GLU A 17 -1.09 0.12 -7.10
C GLU A 17 -0.21 -1.01 -6.54
N GLU A 18 1.07 -1.00 -6.92
CA GLU A 18 2.04 -2.04 -6.54
C GLU A 18 2.27 -2.09 -5.02
N LEU A 19 2.74 -3.23 -4.54
CA LEU A 19 3.07 -3.41 -3.13
C LEU A 19 4.22 -2.50 -2.71
N GLY A 20 3.98 -1.67 -1.69
CA GLY A 20 4.97 -0.72 -1.20
C GLY A 20 4.78 -0.33 0.26
N ASP A 21 5.90 0.06 0.88
CA ASP A 21 5.94 0.62 2.22
C ASP A 21 5.56 2.11 2.15
N GLN A 22 4.67 2.51 3.04
CA GLN A 22 4.06 3.83 3.08
C GLN A 22 4.69 4.64 4.21
N PHE A 23 4.79 5.96 4.01
CA PHE A 23 5.38 6.88 4.99
C PHE A 23 4.67 6.89 6.35
N TYR A 24 3.44 6.38 6.39
CA TYR A 24 2.60 6.27 7.58
C TYR A 24 2.65 4.88 8.25
N GLY A 25 3.70 4.09 8.02
CA GLY A 25 3.97 2.86 8.78
C GLY A 25 3.14 1.65 8.37
N GLU A 26 2.62 1.65 7.14
CA GLU A 26 1.89 0.52 6.55
C GLU A 26 2.60 0.00 5.31
N ARG A 27 2.42 -1.29 5.03
CA ARG A 27 2.69 -1.87 3.70
C ARG A 27 1.36 -2.14 3.02
N THR A 28 1.16 -1.55 1.84
CA THR A 28 -0.11 -1.59 1.13
C THR A 28 0.04 -1.96 -0.34
N TYR A 29 -1.02 -2.52 -0.92
CA TYR A 29 -1.22 -2.59 -2.36
C TYR A 29 -2.71 -2.51 -2.68
N ARG A 30 -3.04 -2.21 -3.93
CA ARG A 30 -4.43 -2.14 -4.40
C ARG A 30 -4.66 -2.92 -5.68
N ALA A 31 -5.82 -3.55 -5.78
CA ALA A 31 -6.15 -4.40 -6.91
C ALA A 31 -7.64 -4.35 -7.28
N HIS A 32 -7.94 -4.63 -8.54
CA HIS A 32 -9.27 -5.06 -8.97
C HIS A 32 -9.34 -6.59 -8.97
N ASP A 33 -10.39 -7.16 -8.40
CA ASP A 33 -10.68 -8.58 -8.60
C ASP A 33 -11.25 -8.86 -10.01
N LEU A 34 -11.49 -10.14 -10.32
CA LEU A 34 -12.02 -10.58 -11.61
C LEU A 34 -13.43 -10.06 -11.91
N GLU A 35 -14.17 -9.61 -10.89
CA GLU A 35 -15.51 -9.02 -11.00
C GLU A 35 -15.44 -7.48 -11.07
N GLY A 36 -14.25 -6.89 -10.97
CA GLY A 36 -14.01 -5.45 -11.02
C GLY A 36 -14.16 -4.75 -9.67
N HIS A 37 -14.26 -5.46 -8.55
CA HIS A 37 -14.29 -4.80 -7.24
C HIS A 37 -12.91 -4.29 -6.85
N ARG A 38 -12.88 -3.11 -6.23
CA ARG A 38 -11.67 -2.51 -5.71
C ARG A 38 -11.36 -3.02 -4.31
N TRP A 39 -10.15 -3.52 -4.14
CA TRP A 39 -9.61 -3.97 -2.87
C TRP A 39 -8.39 -3.17 -2.49
N TRP A 40 -8.28 -2.86 -1.19
CA TRP A 40 -7.12 -2.24 -0.59
C TRP A 40 -6.66 -3.11 0.59
N PHE A 41 -5.43 -3.62 0.48
CA PHE A 41 -4.84 -4.49 1.49
C PHE A 41 -3.79 -3.74 2.29
N HIS A 42 -3.81 -3.95 3.61
CA HIS A 42 -2.94 -3.27 4.56
C HIS A 42 -2.23 -4.28 5.47
N GLN A 43 -0.95 -4.04 5.71
CA GLN A 43 -0.15 -4.69 6.76
C GLN A 43 0.47 -3.58 7.59
N HIS A 44 0.06 -3.48 8.86
CA HIS A 44 0.72 -2.59 9.80
C HIS A 44 2.19 -3.02 9.98
N LEU A 45 3.12 -2.07 9.86
CA LEU A 45 4.55 -2.29 10.10
C LEU A 45 4.97 -1.71 11.45
N HIS A 46 4.60 -0.46 11.73
CA HIS A 46 4.85 0.24 12.98
C HIS A 46 3.93 1.46 13.13
N ASP A 47 3.77 1.93 14.37
CA ASP A 47 3.11 3.20 14.64
C ASP A 47 3.96 4.39 14.15
N VAL A 48 3.29 5.43 13.66
CA VAL A 48 3.91 6.71 13.28
C VAL A 48 3.13 7.82 13.96
N SER A 49 3.82 8.69 14.70
CA SER A 49 3.16 9.84 15.30
C SER A 49 2.73 10.86 14.25
N VAL A 50 1.77 11.72 14.61
CA VAL A 50 1.34 12.82 13.74
C VAL A 50 2.51 13.74 13.35
N ALA A 51 3.45 13.97 14.28
CA ALA A 51 4.63 14.80 14.01
C ALA A 51 5.56 14.16 12.97
N GLU A 52 5.77 12.84 13.04
CA GLU A 52 6.58 12.11 12.07
C GLU A 52 5.90 12.06 10.69
N MET A 53 4.59 11.84 10.64
CA MET A 53 3.83 11.91 9.39
C MET A 53 3.90 13.30 8.74
N GLN A 54 3.76 14.37 9.53
CA GLN A 54 3.87 15.73 9.02
C GLN A 54 5.25 16.01 8.44
N ALA A 55 6.32 15.62 9.15
CA ALA A 55 7.68 15.77 8.67
C ALA A 55 7.93 15.00 7.36
N ALA A 56 7.36 13.81 7.21
CA ALA A 56 7.44 13.04 5.96
C ALA A 56 6.71 13.72 4.80
N ILE A 57 5.51 14.27 5.03
CA ILE A 57 4.75 15.03 4.02
C ILE A 57 5.53 16.27 3.59
N ASP A 58 6.08 17.03 4.54
CA ASP A 58 6.84 18.25 4.25
C ASP A 58 8.08 17.94 3.40
N ALA A 59 8.74 16.80 3.66
CA ALA A 59 9.89 16.35 2.87
C ALA A 59 9.52 15.95 1.42
N MET A 60 8.35 15.35 1.21
CA MET A 60 7.85 14.97 -0.13
C MET A 60 7.33 16.16 -0.96
N GLY A 61 6.85 17.23 -0.31
CA GLY A 61 6.35 18.43 -0.98
C GLY A 61 7.42 19.47 -1.31
N ALA A 62 8.68 19.21 -0.96
CA ALA A 62 9.82 20.11 -1.16
C ALA A 62 10.54 19.91 -2.51
N GLU A 63 9.93 19.20 -3.46
CA GLU A 63 10.47 18.89 -4.79
C GLU A 63 9.91 19.77 -5.91
#